data_AF-A0A2K9LDG7-F1
#
_entry.id   AF-A0A2K9LDG7-F1
#
_cell.length_a   1.000
_cell.length_b   1.000
_cell.length_c   1.000
_cell.angle_alpha   90.00
_cell.angle_beta   90.00
_cell.angle_gamma   90.00
#
_symmetry.space_group_name_H-M   'P 1'
#
loop_
_entity.id
_entity.type
_entity.pdbx_description
1 polymer ?
#
loop_
_entity_poly.entity_id
_entity_poly.type
_entity_poly.pdbx_seq_one_letter_code
_entity_poly.pdbx_strand_id
1 'polypeptide(L)'
;MSARAAFDARPADGPQYANRPDLALSAVLYLMTRFPSTRSSAVADAITDHLRLLRDDPRQPASIRETADSLIGHWHAFGALCDSELLPEGGVAN
;
A
#
# COMPACT_ATOMS: atom_id res chain seq x y z
N MET A 1 29.73 -14.35 13.48
CA MET A 1 29.33 -15.00 12.21
C MET A 1 27.88 -14.60 11.95
N SER A 2 27.69 -13.66 11.03
CA SER A 2 26.57 -12.71 11.01
C SER A 2 25.20 -13.32 10.69
N ALA A 3 24.17 -12.88 11.41
CA ALA A 3 22.74 -13.02 11.11
C ALA A 3 22.28 -12.33 9.80
N ARG A 4 23.24 -11.95 8.94
CA ARG A 4 23.04 -11.17 7.71
C ARG A 4 22.84 -12.05 6.47
N ALA A 5 23.06 -13.36 6.58
CA ALA A 5 22.85 -14.32 5.49
C ALA A 5 21.38 -14.82 5.40
N ALA A 6 20.57 -14.66 6.45
CA ALA A 6 19.17 -15.10 6.44
C ALA A 6 18.23 -14.10 5.72
N PHE A 7 18.67 -12.84 5.54
CA PHE A 7 17.92 -11.84 4.76
C PHE A 7 18.13 -12.00 3.23
N ASP A 8 19.11 -12.79 2.81
CA ASP A 8 19.48 -12.98 1.40
C ASP A 8 18.68 -14.10 0.71
N ALA A 9 17.88 -14.85 1.47
CA ALA A 9 16.94 -15.83 0.92
C ALA A 9 15.57 -15.21 0.60
N ARG A 10 15.52 -13.92 0.26
CA ARG A 10 14.29 -13.32 -0.27
C ARG A 10 14.15 -13.86 -1.70
N PRO A 11 13.09 -14.63 -2.02
CA PRO A 11 12.91 -15.12 -3.38
C PRO A 11 12.96 -13.91 -4.32
N ALA A 12 13.83 -13.98 -5.32
CA ALA A 12 13.95 -12.98 -6.38
C ALA A 12 12.65 -12.83 -7.19
N ASP A 13 11.69 -13.74 -6.98
CA ASP A 13 10.28 -13.58 -7.30
C ASP A 13 9.55 -12.95 -6.11
N GLY A 14 9.41 -11.61 -6.13
CA GLY A 14 8.36 -10.97 -5.33
C GLY A 14 6.98 -11.56 -5.67
N PRO A 15 5.96 -11.36 -4.83
CA PRO A 15 4.65 -11.95 -5.09
C PRO A 15 4.16 -11.45 -6.47
N GLN A 16 3.82 -12.38 -7.36
CA GLN A 16 3.50 -12.08 -8.75
C GLN A 16 2.08 -11.50 -8.86
N TYR A 17 1.86 -10.33 -8.27
CA TYR A 17 0.58 -9.65 -8.21
C TYR A 17 -0.01 -9.40 -9.61
N ALA A 18 0.84 -9.13 -10.60
CA ALA A 18 0.44 -8.98 -12.00
C ALA A 18 -0.08 -10.29 -12.65
N ASN A 19 0.35 -11.46 -12.17
CA ASN A 19 -0.09 -12.75 -12.70
C ASN A 19 -1.21 -13.38 -11.86
N ARG A 20 -1.52 -12.82 -10.69
CA ARG A 20 -2.49 -13.33 -9.71
C ARG A 20 -3.32 -12.19 -9.11
N PRO A 21 -4.36 -11.73 -9.82
CA PRO A 21 -5.27 -10.68 -9.36
C PRO A 21 -5.83 -10.91 -7.94
N ASP A 22 -6.13 -12.17 -7.57
CA ASP A 22 -6.66 -12.53 -6.25
C ASP A 22 -5.66 -12.26 -5.11
N LEU A 23 -4.35 -12.38 -5.39
CA LEU A 23 -3.30 -12.07 -4.41
C LEU A 23 -3.17 -10.56 -4.21
N ALA A 24 -3.34 -9.77 -5.28
CA ALA A 24 -3.34 -8.31 -5.17
C ALA A 24 -4.53 -7.83 -4.33
N LEU A 25 -5.72 -8.39 -4.54
CA LEU A 25 -6.89 -8.09 -3.73
C LEU A 25 -6.69 -8.48 -2.25
N SER A 26 -6.17 -9.68 -1.99
CA SER A 26 -5.89 -10.15 -0.64
C SER A 26 -4.86 -9.27 0.08
N ALA A 27 -3.81 -8.83 -0.63
CA ALA A 27 -2.79 -7.93 -0.10
C ALA A 27 -3.36 -6.55 0.24
N VAL A 28 -4.20 -5.98 -0.63
CA VAL A 28 -4.90 -4.72 -0.37
C VAL A 28 -5.74 -4.83 0.91
N LEU A 29 -6.58 -5.87 1.03
CA LEU A 29 -7.42 -6.06 2.22
C LEU A 29 -6.57 -6.17 3.48
N TYR A 30 -5.49 -6.93 3.45
CA TYR A 30 -4.56 -7.05 4.57
C TYR A 30 -3.95 -5.70 4.95
N LEU A 31 -3.43 -4.93 3.99
CA LEU A 31 -2.84 -3.62 4.23
C LEU A 31 -3.86 -2.63 4.79
N MET A 32 -5.08 -2.60 4.23
CA MET A 32 -6.17 -1.75 4.72
C MET A 32 -6.55 -2.07 6.17
N THR A 33 -6.55 -3.35 6.58
CA THR A 33 -6.81 -3.73 7.98
C THR A 33 -5.68 -3.32 8.93
N ARG A 34 -4.45 -3.26 8.45
CA ARG A 34 -3.27 -2.95 9.27
C ARG A 34 -2.99 -1.45 9.38
N PHE A 35 -3.49 -0.67 8.43
CA PHE A 35 -3.26 0.77 8.37
C PHE A 35 -3.67 1.53 9.65
N PRO A 36 -4.84 1.31 10.28
CA PRO A 36 -5.23 2.05 11.49
C PRO A 36 -4.25 1.93 12.65
N SER A 37 -3.56 0.79 12.74
CA SER A 37 -2.59 0.50 13.80
C SER A 37 -1.19 1.06 13.52
N THR A 38 -0.85 1.35 12.26
CA THR A 38 0.50 1.79 11.86
C THR A 38 0.52 3.27 11.42
N ARG A 39 -0.55 3.76 10.78
CA ARG A 39 -0.71 5.11 10.21
C ARG A 39 0.56 5.62 9.52
N SER A 40 0.98 4.92 8.48
CA SER A 40 2.22 5.23 7.75
C SER A 40 1.89 5.57 6.31
N SER A 41 2.45 6.67 5.79
CA SER A 41 2.35 7.08 4.39
C SER A 41 2.85 5.99 3.44
N ALA A 42 3.95 5.32 3.78
CA ALA A 42 4.46 4.18 3.01
C ALA A 42 3.46 3.02 2.86
N VAL A 43 2.56 2.83 3.85
CA VAL A 43 1.49 1.82 3.75
C VAL A 43 0.36 2.32 2.85
N ALA A 44 0.02 3.61 2.91
CA ALA A 44 -0.97 4.21 2.00
C ALA A 44 -0.50 4.18 0.53
N ASP A 45 0.79 4.42 0.29
CA ASP A 45 1.41 4.30 -1.04
C ASP A 45 1.36 2.86 -1.54
N ALA A 46 1.73 1.91 -0.69
CA ALA A 46 1.67 0.48 -1.03
C ALA A 46 0.23 0.04 -1.36
N ILE A 47 -0.77 0.52 -0.62
CA ILE A 47 -2.19 0.26 -0.92
C ILE A 47 -2.56 0.84 -2.29
N THR A 48 -2.16 2.08 -2.55
CA THR A 48 -2.41 2.78 -3.81
C THR A 48 -1.83 2.03 -5.01
N ASP A 49 -0.59 1.55 -4.91
CA ASP A 49 0.06 0.82 -6.00
C ASP A 49 -0.65 -0.51 -6.31
N HIS A 50 -1.13 -1.22 -5.28
CA HIS A 50 -1.90 -2.44 -5.49
C HIS A 50 -3.31 -2.16 -6.06
N LEU A 51 -3.95 -1.05 -5.66
CA LEU A 51 -5.22 -0.62 -6.24
C LEU A 51 -5.07 -0.26 -7.73
N ARG A 52 -3.95 0.36 -8.13
CA ARG A 52 -3.65 0.63 -9.55
C ARG A 52 -3.53 -0.65 -10.35
N LEU A 53 -2.84 -1.66 -9.81
CA LEU A 53 -2.77 -2.98 -10.45
C LEU A 53 -4.15 -3.61 -10.65
N LEU A 54 -5.04 -3.48 -9.65
CA LEU A 54 -6.41 -3.99 -9.77
C LEU A 54 -7.26 -3.21 -10.78
N ARG A 55 -7.10 -1.88 -10.83
CA ARG A 55 -7.81 -1.02 -11.79
C ARG A 55 -7.38 -1.28 -13.22
N ASP A 56 -6.08 -1.45 -13.46
CA ASP A 56 -5.54 -1.58 -14.81
C ASP A 56 -5.60 -3.03 -15.34
N ASP A 57 -5.95 -4.01 -14.49
CA ASP A 57 -6.11 -5.42 -14.90
C ASP A 57 -7.48 -5.66 -15.60
N PRO A 58 -7.48 -6.00 -16.90
CA PRO A 58 -8.72 -6.27 -17.64
C PRO A 58 -9.45 -7.53 -17.16
N ARG A 59 -8.76 -8.44 -16.45
CA ARG A 59 -9.33 -9.68 -15.89
C ARG A 59 -10.24 -9.41 -14.70
N GLN A 60 -10.13 -8.24 -14.08
CA GLN A 60 -10.99 -7.86 -12.94
C GLN A 60 -12.40 -7.47 -13.40
N PRO A 61 -13.44 -7.73 -12.60
CA PRO A 61 -14.77 -7.18 -12.84
C PRO A 61 -14.74 -5.65 -12.89
N ALA A 62 -15.59 -5.05 -13.72
CA ALA A 62 -15.68 -3.59 -13.84
C ALA A 62 -15.95 -2.91 -12.48
N SER A 63 -16.82 -3.51 -11.66
CA SER A 63 -17.11 -3.03 -10.30
C SER A 63 -15.87 -2.97 -9.39
N ILE A 64 -14.94 -3.92 -9.53
CA ILE A 64 -13.69 -3.93 -8.75
C ILE A 64 -12.75 -2.84 -9.26
N ARG A 65 -12.64 -2.65 -10.58
CA ARG A 65 -11.81 -1.58 -11.16
C ARG A 65 -12.32 -0.19 -10.78
N GLU A 66 -13.63 0.05 -10.86
CA GLU A 66 -14.26 1.30 -10.47
C GLU A 66 -14.08 1.59 -8.98
N THR A 67 -14.25 0.57 -8.14
CA THR A 67 -14.01 0.68 -6.70
C THR A 67 -12.54 1.00 -6.42
N ALA A 68 -11.60 0.34 -7.11
CA ALA A 68 -10.18 0.59 -6.95
C ALA A 68 -9.80 2.03 -7.35
N ASP A 69 -10.36 2.54 -8.45
CA ASP A 69 -10.13 3.92 -8.88
C ASP A 69 -10.63 4.96 -7.86
N SER A 70 -11.85 4.75 -7.33
CA SER A 70 -12.41 5.60 -6.27
C SER A 70 -11.56 5.57 -4.99
N LEU A 71 -11.09 4.38 -4.58
CA LEU A 71 -10.28 4.21 -3.38
C LEU A 71 -8.89 4.84 -3.50
N ILE A 72 -8.27 4.86 -4.69
CA ILE A 72 -6.95 5.49 -4.91
C ILE A 72 -6.95 6.95 -4.44
N GLY A 73 -8.00 7.72 -4.77
CA GLY A 73 -8.11 9.11 -4.34
C GLY A 73 -8.16 9.28 -2.82
N HIS A 74 -8.90 8.41 -2.13
CA HIS A 74 -8.98 8.42 -0.67
C HIS A 74 -7.64 8.06 -0.01
N TRP A 75 -6.92 7.07 -0.54
CA TRP A 75 -5.64 6.65 0.02
C TRP A 75 -4.52 7.67 -0.18
N HIS A 76 -4.51 8.41 -1.28
CA HIS A 76 -3.62 9.57 -1.44
C HIS A 76 -3.85 10.64 -0.37
N ALA A 77 -5.11 10.97 -0.09
CA ALA A 77 -5.45 11.92 0.96
C ALA A 77 -5.00 11.41 2.34
N PHE A 78 -5.19 10.11 2.64
CA PHE A 78 -4.72 9.52 3.90
C PHE A 78 -3.19 9.52 4.02
N GLY A 79 -2.46 9.22 2.95
CA GLY A 79 -0.99 9.28 2.94
C GLY A 79 -0.47 10.68 3.27
N ALA A 80 -1.04 11.70 2.62
CA ALA A 80 -0.70 13.10 2.86
C ALA A 80 -0.99 13.55 4.30
N LEU A 81 -2.10 13.07 4.90
CA LEU A 81 -2.42 13.34 6.30
C LEU A 81 -1.42 12.68 7.26
N CYS A 82 -0.97 11.45 6.98
CA CYS A 82 0.03 10.76 7.80
C CYS A 82 1.41 11.45 7.76
N ASP A 83 1.82 11.96 6.60
CA ASP A 83 3.06 12.76 6.50
C ASP A 83 2.94 14.09 7.26
N SER A 84 1.76 14.69 7.26
CA SER A 84 1.49 15.92 8.02
C SER A 84 1.46 15.69 9.54
N GLU A 85 1.00 14.53 10.03
CA GLU A 85 1.05 14.18 11.47
C GLU A 85 2.50 13.91 11.96
N LEU A 86 3.41 13.51 11.07
CA LEU A 86 4.82 13.26 11.38
C LEU A 86 5.68 14.54 11.43
N LEU A 87 5.17 15.65 10.89
CA LEU A 87 5.75 16.98 11.09
C LEU A 87 5.09 17.60 12.32
N PRO A 88 5.76 17.68 13.48
CA PRO A 88 5.20 18.36 14.63
C PRO A 88 5.03 19.85 14.30
N GLU A 89 3.77 20.28 14.18
CA GLU A 89 3.38 21.67 14.29
C GLU A 89 3.91 22.23 15.63
N GLY A 90 4.95 23.07 15.58
CA GLY A 90 5.35 23.88 16.74
C GLY A 90 6.79 23.77 17.21
N GLY A 91 7.77 23.84 16.31
CA GLY A 91 9.05 24.47 16.64
C GLY A 91 8.88 25.99 16.73
N VAL A 92 8.16 26.49 17.75
CA VAL A 92 8.10 27.92 18.02
C VAL A 92 9.41 28.37 18.66
N ALA A 93 10.35 28.79 17.82
CA ALA A 93 11.42 29.67 18.23
C ALA A 93 10.86 31.10 18.30
N ASN A 94 10.44 31.53 19.48
CA ASN A 94 10.56 32.92 19.92
C ASN A 94 10.53 33.00 21.44
#